data_AF-A0A074L0F3-F1
#
_entry.id   AF-A0A074L0F3-F1
#
_cell.length_a   1.000
_cell.length_b   1.000
_cell.length_c   1.000
_cell.angle_alpha   90.00
_cell.angle_beta   90.00
_cell.angle_gamma   90.00
#
_symmetry.space_group_name_H-M   'P 1'
#
loop_
_entity.id
_entity.type
_entity.pdbx_description
1 polymer ?
#
loop_
_entity_poly.entity_id
_entity_poly.type
_entity_poly.pdbx_seq_one_letter_code
_entity_poly.pdbx_strand_id
1 'polypeptide(L)'
;MLDLSLLVLIVFFNFYANVRIATRWHIPKRIYVQLQALWVYHLLFTSVFSCYILKKGGDALAYWTLTTNVMTGPSERWMDYFGLSTFFVQWLNFLLYKIMDLSFITGNYLWGMMGYLGIRILFLLSYQAFIKEAPLRRQPIYLCVFFLPSLHFWSAGIGKESITLFALAWLLWGMSYLHKFGWQLIPACGLLFLIRPHLGFLALALIGLIFGISPVFALKNKMIISICAGIVLLVMSPILVQYLNISDLSLTSMGSLMDYQITLLQQAGSSVNLASYNQVQRVLTFLFRPLFFDAYHWESYVASIENLIYVAAVPMLAFYGDRAGVRKMPVYLSFGFLFFIATTLIFANSLSNLGIMMRMKSFTIIFMILVVVYLMVFSKES
;
A
#
# COMPACT_ATOMS: atom_id res chain seq x y z
N MET A 1 28.49 13.58 9.51
CA MET A 1 29.09 12.23 9.34
C MET A 1 28.08 11.10 9.56
N LEU A 2 27.14 11.25 10.52
CA LEU A 2 26.07 10.28 10.79
C LEU A 2 25.16 10.00 9.57
N ASP A 3 24.76 11.04 8.84
CA ASP A 3 23.95 10.90 7.63
C ASP A 3 24.58 9.98 6.58
N LEU A 4 25.83 10.27 6.23
CA LEU A 4 26.55 9.49 5.22
C LEU A 4 26.73 8.03 5.65
N SER A 5 27.05 7.78 6.92
CA SER A 5 27.22 6.41 7.42
C SER A 5 25.90 5.64 7.44
N LEU A 6 24.79 6.28 7.81
CA LEU A 6 23.45 5.68 7.74
C LEU A 6 23.02 5.37 6.31
N LEU A 7 23.25 6.30 5.37
CA LEU A 7 22.94 6.07 3.96
C LEU A 7 23.71 4.87 3.40
N VAL A 8 25.02 4.80 3.66
CA VAL A 8 25.85 3.65 3.29
C VAL A 8 25.31 2.37 3.94
N LEU A 9 24.99 2.41 5.23
CA LEU A 9 24.45 1.25 5.95
C LEU A 9 23.14 0.75 5.33
N ILE A 10 22.19 1.64 5.00
CA ILE A 10 20.89 1.27 4.39
C ILE A 10 21.09 0.56 3.06
N VAL A 11 21.99 1.08 2.21
CA VAL A 11 22.29 0.51 0.88
C VAL A 11 22.88 -0.89 1.02
N PHE A 12 23.93 -1.05 1.83
CA PHE A 12 24.61 -2.33 2.01
C PHE A 12 23.77 -3.35 2.78
N PHE A 13 23.03 -2.91 3.80
CA PHE A 13 22.16 -3.78 4.58
C PHE A 13 21.11 -4.46 3.71
N ASN A 14 20.41 -3.70 2.86
CA ASN A 14 19.37 -4.27 2.00
C ASN A 14 19.96 -5.15 0.89
N PHE A 15 21.09 -4.74 0.30
CA PHE A 15 21.80 -5.57 -0.67
C PHE A 15 22.17 -6.93 -0.06
N TYR A 16 22.77 -6.92 1.14
CA TYR A 16 23.18 -8.13 1.83
C TYR A 16 22.00 -8.97 2.34
N ALA A 17 20.93 -8.31 2.81
CA ALA A 17 19.69 -9.00 3.18
C ALA A 17 19.10 -9.75 1.99
N ASN A 18 19.10 -9.16 0.79
CA ASN A 18 18.64 -9.82 -0.43
C ASN A 18 19.51 -11.04 -0.78
N VAL A 19 20.83 -10.96 -0.61
CA VAL A 19 21.74 -12.11 -0.79
C VAL A 19 21.36 -13.23 0.19
N ARG A 20 21.28 -12.93 1.49
CA ARG A 20 20.94 -13.94 2.51
C ARG A 20 19.58 -14.59 2.28
N ILE A 21 18.58 -13.79 1.89
CA ILE A 21 17.24 -14.31 1.58
C ILE A 21 17.30 -15.21 0.35
N ALA A 22 17.95 -14.78 -0.72
CA ALA A 22 18.07 -15.55 -1.95
C ALA A 22 18.73 -16.92 -1.71
N THR A 23 19.81 -16.95 -0.91
CA THR A 23 20.45 -18.20 -0.50
C THR A 23 19.52 -19.07 0.34
N ARG A 24 18.91 -18.52 1.40
CA ARG A 24 18.03 -19.29 2.30
C ARG A 24 16.81 -19.87 1.59
N TRP A 25 16.31 -19.18 0.57
CA TRP A 25 15.09 -19.51 -0.14
C TRP A 25 15.33 -20.18 -1.49
N HIS A 26 16.59 -20.50 -1.80
CA HIS A 26 17.00 -21.15 -3.05
C HIS A 26 16.47 -20.41 -4.29
N ILE A 27 16.52 -19.07 -4.25
CA ILE A 27 16.06 -18.22 -5.35
C ILE A 27 17.06 -18.32 -6.52
N PRO A 28 16.62 -18.66 -7.75
CA PRO A 28 17.50 -18.73 -8.91
C PRO A 28 18.20 -17.40 -9.19
N LYS A 29 19.44 -17.46 -9.71
CA LYS A 29 20.28 -16.28 -9.99
C LYS A 29 19.54 -15.19 -10.78
N ARG A 30 18.74 -15.55 -11.78
CA ARG A 30 17.96 -14.58 -12.60
C ARG A 30 16.95 -13.77 -11.77
N ILE A 31 16.26 -14.43 -10.84
CA ILE A 31 15.22 -13.82 -9.99
C ILE A 31 15.90 -12.99 -8.90
N TYR A 32 17.01 -13.49 -8.36
CA TYR A 32 17.86 -12.73 -7.44
C TYR A 32 18.39 -11.44 -8.06
N VAL A 33 18.88 -11.48 -9.31
CA VAL A 33 19.33 -10.28 -10.03
C VAL A 33 18.20 -9.28 -10.20
N GLN A 34 16.99 -9.73 -10.51
CA GLN A 34 15.81 -8.84 -10.55
C GLN A 34 15.48 -8.23 -9.19
N LEU A 35 15.59 -8.99 -8.10
CA LEU A 35 15.37 -8.48 -6.76
C LEU A 35 16.38 -7.37 -6.38
N GLN A 36 17.65 -7.53 -6.78
CA GLN A 36 18.65 -6.47 -6.60
C GLN A 36 18.41 -5.28 -7.51
N ALA A 37 18.02 -5.51 -8.78
CA ALA A 37 17.64 -4.42 -9.68
C ALA A 37 16.45 -3.64 -9.12
N LEU A 38 15.50 -4.30 -8.46
CA LEU A 38 14.36 -3.67 -7.80
C LEU A 38 14.79 -2.79 -6.61
N TRP A 39 15.82 -3.21 -5.87
CA TRP A 39 16.40 -2.38 -4.80
C TRP A 39 17.03 -1.11 -5.36
N VAL A 40 17.90 -1.25 -6.38
CA VAL A 40 18.54 -0.11 -7.03
C VAL A 40 17.50 0.83 -7.65
N TYR A 41 16.49 0.26 -8.31
CA TYR A 41 15.37 1.03 -8.87
C TYR A 41 14.62 1.80 -7.79
N HIS A 42 14.31 1.19 -6.66
CA HIS A 42 13.65 1.89 -5.55
C HIS A 42 14.52 3.01 -4.96
N LEU A 43 15.83 2.79 -4.80
CA LEU A 43 16.76 3.84 -4.36
C LEU A 43 16.79 5.04 -5.31
N LEU A 44 16.76 4.79 -6.63
CA LEU A 44 16.65 5.86 -7.63
C LEU A 44 15.35 6.66 -7.45
N PHE A 45 14.22 5.98 -7.22
CA PHE A 45 12.95 6.65 -6.92
C PHE A 45 12.98 7.41 -5.60
N THR A 46 13.66 6.93 -4.57
CA THR A 46 13.90 7.68 -3.32
C THR A 46 14.67 8.98 -3.59
N SER A 47 15.69 8.96 -4.44
CA SER A 47 16.40 10.18 -4.86
C SER A 47 15.48 11.12 -5.63
N VAL A 48 14.75 10.60 -6.62
CA VAL A 48 13.80 11.38 -7.45
C VAL A 48 12.71 12.02 -6.58
N PHE A 49 12.12 11.25 -5.67
CA PHE A 49 11.12 11.74 -4.72
C PHE A 49 11.70 12.83 -3.81
N SER A 50 12.91 12.64 -3.28
CA SER A 50 13.58 13.64 -2.44
C SER A 50 13.79 14.95 -3.20
N CYS A 51 14.30 14.89 -4.43
CA CYS A 51 14.47 16.06 -5.29
C CYS A 51 13.14 16.72 -5.66
N TYR A 52 12.10 15.92 -5.93
CA TYR A 52 10.76 16.42 -6.25
C TYR A 52 10.20 17.23 -5.09
N ILE A 53 10.22 16.68 -3.87
CA ILE A 53 9.68 17.33 -2.68
C ILE A 53 10.48 18.59 -2.31
N LEU A 54 11.81 18.56 -2.41
CA LEU A 54 12.63 19.75 -2.11
C LEU A 54 12.39 20.91 -3.10
N LYS A 55 11.98 20.61 -4.34
CA LYS A 55 11.70 21.63 -5.37
C LYS A 55 10.25 22.11 -5.38
N LYS A 56 9.29 21.20 -5.27
CA LYS A 56 7.85 21.48 -5.41
C LYS A 56 7.10 21.53 -4.07
N GLY A 57 7.76 21.20 -2.97
CA GLY A 57 7.13 21.05 -1.66
C GLY A 57 6.29 19.77 -1.55
N GLY A 58 5.59 19.64 -0.43
CA GLY A 58 4.66 18.53 -0.17
C GLY A 58 4.59 18.16 1.30
N ASP A 59 3.58 17.35 1.66
CA ASP A 59 3.31 16.94 3.04
C ASP A 59 4.53 16.30 3.73
N ALA A 60 5.40 15.64 2.96
CA ALA A 60 6.59 14.96 3.45
C ALA A 60 7.54 15.90 4.23
N LEU A 61 7.69 17.15 3.79
CA LEU A 61 8.49 18.14 4.53
C LEU A 61 7.82 18.48 5.85
N ALA A 62 6.52 18.74 5.85
CA ALA A 62 5.78 19.07 7.06
C ALA A 62 5.76 17.93 8.08
N TYR A 63 5.72 16.68 7.59
CA TYR A 63 5.86 15.48 8.41
C TYR A 63 7.26 15.37 9.02
N TRP A 64 8.30 15.72 8.27
CA TRP A 64 9.67 15.68 8.73
C TRP A 64 9.98 16.77 9.76
N THR A 65 9.63 18.01 9.44
CA THR A 65 9.91 19.19 10.29
C THR A 65 8.92 19.36 11.43
N LEU A 66 7.96 18.44 11.58
CA LEU A 66 6.96 18.42 12.64
C LEU A 66 6.01 19.63 12.64
N THR A 67 5.77 20.24 11.47
CA THR A 67 5.01 21.50 11.32
C THR A 67 3.56 21.32 10.91
N THR A 68 3.09 20.09 10.72
CA THR A 68 1.70 19.82 10.32
C THR A 68 0.66 20.18 11.39
N ASN A 69 1.09 20.55 12.61
CA ASN A 69 0.26 21.09 13.69
C ASN A 69 0.09 22.61 13.56
N VAL A 70 -0.81 23.03 12.66
CA VAL A 70 -1.13 24.46 12.44
C VAL A 70 -1.75 25.12 13.69
N MET A 71 -2.32 24.36 14.63
CA MET A 71 -3.06 24.89 15.78
C MET A 71 -2.24 25.08 17.07
N THR A 72 -1.11 24.38 17.25
CA THR A 72 -0.36 24.35 18.52
C THR A 72 1.14 24.59 18.39
N GLY A 73 1.67 24.73 17.16
CA GLY A 73 3.11 24.84 16.92
C GLY A 73 3.88 23.54 17.23
N PRO A 74 5.19 23.49 16.93
CA PRO A 74 6.01 22.33 17.25
C PRO A 74 6.19 22.18 18.78
N SER A 75 5.78 21.04 19.33
CA SER A 75 6.11 20.65 20.71
C SER A 75 7.54 20.09 20.81
N GLU A 76 8.18 20.29 21.96
CA GLU A 76 9.48 19.71 22.32
C GLU A 76 9.35 18.32 22.96
N ARG A 77 8.14 17.84 23.27
CA ARG A 77 7.94 16.51 23.88
C ARG A 77 7.55 15.48 22.83
N TRP A 78 8.28 14.35 22.80
CA TRP A 78 8.03 13.27 21.85
C TRP A 78 6.59 12.74 21.89
N MET A 79 6.05 12.52 23.09
CA MET A 79 4.73 11.93 23.29
C MET A 79 3.56 12.83 22.87
N ASP A 80 3.79 14.13 22.69
CA ASP A 80 2.75 15.06 22.22
C ASP A 80 2.38 14.80 20.76
N TYR A 81 3.25 14.11 20.02
CA TYR A 81 2.99 13.67 18.65
C TYR A 81 2.36 12.28 18.59
N PHE A 82 2.24 11.55 19.71
CA PHE A 82 1.64 10.22 19.66
C PHE A 82 0.14 10.32 19.41
N GLY A 83 -0.29 9.80 18.26
CA GLY A 83 -1.68 9.87 17.82
C GLY A 83 -1.87 9.11 16.52
N LEU A 84 -3.01 9.31 15.85
CA LEU A 84 -3.33 8.63 14.60
C LEU A 84 -2.87 9.43 13.37
N SER A 85 -2.66 8.72 12.26
CA SER A 85 -2.46 9.29 10.94
C SER A 85 -1.23 10.21 10.86
N THR A 86 -1.41 11.51 10.69
CA THR A 86 -0.30 12.48 10.60
C THR A 86 0.53 12.52 11.89
N PHE A 87 -0.13 12.46 13.05
CA PHE A 87 0.53 12.48 14.35
C PHE A 87 1.50 11.31 14.50
N PHE A 88 1.07 10.08 14.18
CA PHE A 88 1.94 8.92 14.22
C PHE A 88 3.19 9.06 13.33
N VAL A 89 3.03 9.62 12.12
CA VAL A 89 4.17 9.88 11.22
C VAL A 89 5.15 10.88 11.84
N GLN A 90 4.65 11.97 12.43
CA GLN A 90 5.48 12.94 13.13
C GLN A 90 6.13 12.35 14.38
N TRP A 91 5.43 11.48 15.11
CA TRP A 91 5.97 10.77 16.27
C TRP A 91 7.16 9.88 15.90
N LEU A 92 7.07 9.16 14.78
CA LEU A 92 8.20 8.40 14.24
C LEU A 92 9.35 9.31 13.81
N ASN A 93 9.03 10.41 13.12
CA ASN A 93 10.03 11.36 12.65
C ASN A 93 10.70 12.15 13.77
N PHE A 94 10.05 12.36 14.91
CA PHE A 94 10.60 13.11 16.03
C PHE A 94 11.97 12.55 16.47
N LEU A 95 12.07 11.22 16.60
CA LEU A 95 13.34 10.57 16.96
C LEU A 95 14.43 10.84 15.91
N LEU A 96 14.08 10.76 14.63
CA LEU A 96 15.03 10.89 13.53
C LEU A 96 15.45 12.35 13.29
N TYR A 97 14.50 13.28 13.40
CA TYR A 97 14.69 14.69 13.11
C TYR A 97 15.17 15.47 14.33
N LYS A 98 14.47 15.40 15.47
CA LYS A 98 14.79 16.21 16.67
C LYS A 98 15.89 15.60 17.53
N ILE A 99 15.92 14.28 17.70
CA ILE A 99 16.89 13.63 18.61
C ILE A 99 18.19 13.29 17.87
N MET A 100 18.10 12.73 16.66
CA MET A 100 19.27 12.32 15.88
C MET A 100 19.80 13.40 14.93
N ASP A 101 19.08 14.53 14.76
CA ASP A 101 19.43 15.65 13.88
C ASP A 101 19.78 15.23 12.45
N LEU A 102 19.04 14.25 11.92
CA LEU A 102 19.25 13.76 10.56
C LEU A 102 18.74 14.78 9.53
N SER A 103 19.33 14.78 8.34
CA SER A 103 18.77 15.54 7.23
C SER A 103 17.50 14.89 6.66
N PHE A 104 16.66 15.71 6.01
CA PHE A 104 15.48 15.24 5.27
C PHE A 104 15.82 14.15 4.25
N ILE A 105 16.98 14.25 3.59
CA ILE A 105 17.43 13.26 2.61
C ILE A 105 17.63 11.91 3.32
N THR A 106 18.37 11.87 4.42
CA THR A 106 18.58 10.63 5.19
C THR A 106 17.26 10.07 5.71
N GLY A 107 16.36 10.92 6.20
CA GLY A 107 15.00 10.54 6.57
C GLY A 107 14.23 9.88 5.43
N ASN A 108 14.26 10.44 4.21
CA ASN A 108 13.63 9.84 3.05
C ASN A 108 14.19 8.47 2.70
N TYR A 109 15.50 8.25 2.80
CA TYR A 109 16.08 6.92 2.56
C TYR A 109 15.69 5.88 3.60
N LEU A 110 15.52 6.29 4.87
CA LEU A 110 14.98 5.40 5.91
C LEU A 110 13.52 5.02 5.63
N TRP A 111 12.68 5.97 5.23
CA TRP A 111 11.30 5.69 4.86
C TRP A 111 11.17 4.92 3.54
N GLY A 112 12.01 5.23 2.55
CA GLY A 112 12.11 4.47 1.31
C GLY A 112 12.55 3.03 1.54
N MET A 113 13.43 2.79 2.51
CA MET A 113 13.73 1.42 2.95
C MET A 113 12.45 0.69 3.40
N MET A 114 11.58 1.33 4.20
CA MET A 114 10.31 0.70 4.60
C MET A 114 9.41 0.39 3.41
N GLY A 115 9.28 1.31 2.45
CA GLY A 115 8.56 1.06 1.18
C GLY A 115 9.13 -0.14 0.43
N TYR A 116 10.45 -0.20 0.25
CA TYR A 116 11.14 -1.33 -0.38
C TYR A 116 10.92 -2.65 0.38
N LEU A 117 10.92 -2.66 1.71
CA LEU A 117 10.62 -3.86 2.49
C LEU A 117 9.25 -4.43 2.12
N GLY A 118 8.24 -3.56 1.94
CA GLY A 118 6.92 -3.96 1.49
C GLY A 118 6.95 -4.59 0.09
N ILE A 119 7.59 -3.92 -0.87
CA ILE A 119 7.76 -4.42 -2.24
C ILE A 119 8.49 -5.78 -2.26
N ARG A 120 9.59 -5.90 -1.49
CA ARG A 120 10.37 -7.13 -1.39
C ARG A 120 9.54 -8.30 -0.85
N ILE A 121 8.75 -8.06 0.19
CA ILE A 121 7.86 -9.09 0.74
C ILE A 121 6.87 -9.56 -0.33
N LEU A 122 6.20 -8.64 -1.02
CA LEU A 122 5.25 -8.98 -2.07
C LEU A 122 5.90 -9.73 -3.23
N PHE A 123 7.09 -9.30 -3.67
CA PHE A 123 7.89 -9.94 -4.71
C PHE A 123 8.19 -11.39 -4.35
N LEU A 124 8.69 -11.63 -3.14
CA LEU A 124 9.08 -12.95 -2.67
C LEU A 124 7.89 -13.87 -2.45
N LEU A 125 6.78 -13.36 -1.88
CA LEU A 125 5.54 -14.12 -1.71
C LEU A 125 4.96 -14.52 -3.07
N SER A 126 4.92 -13.61 -4.04
CA SER A 126 4.41 -13.88 -5.38
C SER A 126 5.27 -14.93 -6.10
N TYR A 127 6.60 -14.81 -5.99
CA TYR A 127 7.53 -15.82 -6.52
C TYR A 127 7.29 -17.19 -5.91
N GLN A 128 7.27 -17.29 -4.59
CA GLN A 128 7.16 -18.57 -3.89
C GLN A 128 5.79 -19.24 -4.03
N ALA A 129 4.72 -18.45 -4.18
CA ALA A 129 3.36 -18.96 -4.20
C ALA A 129 2.91 -19.45 -5.56
N PHE A 130 3.28 -18.76 -6.65
CA PHE A 130 2.78 -19.12 -7.99
C PHE A 130 3.74 -18.82 -9.13
N ILE A 131 4.54 -17.75 -9.11
CA ILE A 131 5.36 -17.41 -10.29
C ILE A 131 6.46 -18.46 -10.54
N LYS A 132 6.97 -19.15 -9.52
CA LYS A 132 7.95 -20.22 -9.70
C LYS A 132 7.42 -21.41 -10.52
N GLU A 133 6.10 -21.62 -10.55
CA GLU A 133 5.45 -22.69 -11.33
C GLU A 133 5.34 -22.31 -12.82
N ALA A 134 5.49 -21.03 -13.16
CA ALA A 134 5.48 -20.59 -14.55
C ALA A 134 6.72 -21.07 -15.32
N PRO A 135 6.64 -21.19 -16.66
CA PRO A 135 7.79 -21.49 -17.50
C PRO A 135 8.96 -20.55 -17.21
N LEU A 136 10.18 -21.11 -17.12
CA LEU A 136 11.40 -20.40 -16.70
C LEU A 136 11.61 -19.03 -17.39
N ARG A 137 11.26 -18.91 -18.67
CA ARG A 137 11.36 -17.67 -19.47
C ARG A 137 10.31 -16.60 -19.11
N ARG A 138 9.15 -17.01 -18.57
CA ARG A 138 8.05 -16.10 -18.19
C ARG A 138 8.16 -15.60 -16.76
N GLN A 139 8.82 -16.32 -15.86
CA GLN A 139 8.96 -15.90 -14.45
C GLN A 139 9.51 -14.46 -14.31
N PRO A 140 10.59 -14.08 -15.02
CA PRO A 140 11.11 -12.72 -14.93
C PRO A 140 10.12 -11.66 -15.43
N ILE A 141 9.34 -11.97 -16.46
CA ILE A 141 8.35 -11.08 -17.07
C ILE A 141 7.21 -10.82 -16.09
N TYR A 142 6.71 -11.87 -15.43
CA TYR A 142 5.66 -11.75 -14.42
C TYR A 142 6.09 -10.94 -13.20
N LEU A 143 7.38 -10.93 -12.86
CA LEU A 143 7.92 -10.10 -11.78
C LEU A 143 8.18 -8.64 -12.20
N CYS A 144 8.15 -8.32 -13.50
CA CYS A 144 8.28 -6.93 -13.96
C CYS A 144 7.15 -6.02 -13.46
N VAL A 145 6.01 -6.58 -13.03
CA VAL A 145 4.91 -5.82 -12.42
C VAL A 145 5.34 -5.07 -11.14
N PHE A 146 6.42 -5.49 -10.50
CA PHE A 146 6.95 -4.77 -9.34
C PHE A 146 7.75 -3.51 -9.73
N PHE A 147 8.13 -3.32 -11.00
CA PHE A 147 8.86 -2.14 -11.48
C PHE A 147 7.95 -0.97 -11.89
N LEU A 148 6.66 -1.06 -11.59
CA LEU A 148 5.70 0.01 -11.85
C LEU A 148 6.16 1.33 -11.17
N PRO A 149 6.39 2.41 -11.93
CA PRO A 149 6.90 3.68 -11.40
C PRO A 149 6.09 4.25 -10.23
N SER A 150 4.75 4.18 -10.29
CA SER A 150 3.89 4.75 -9.25
C SER A 150 4.07 4.04 -7.91
N LEU A 151 4.24 2.71 -7.92
CA LEU A 151 4.49 1.92 -6.72
C LEU A 151 5.75 2.40 -6.02
N HIS A 152 6.80 2.66 -6.79
CA HIS A 152 8.08 3.14 -6.26
C HIS A 152 8.03 4.61 -5.83
N PHE A 153 7.48 5.49 -6.67
CA PHE A 153 7.45 6.94 -6.37
C PHE A 153 6.69 7.25 -5.08
N TRP A 154 5.52 6.66 -4.89
CA TRP A 154 4.69 6.94 -3.72
C TRP A 154 5.17 6.25 -2.44
N SER A 155 5.96 5.17 -2.54
CA SER A 155 6.54 4.48 -1.38
C SER A 155 8.03 4.82 -1.12
N ALA A 156 8.58 5.78 -1.86
CA ALA A 156 10.02 6.06 -1.90
C ALA A 156 10.56 6.93 -0.77
N GLY A 157 9.71 7.55 0.05
CA GLY A 157 10.14 8.53 1.05
C GLY A 157 9.17 8.74 2.19
N ILE A 158 9.35 9.84 2.93
CA ILE A 158 8.53 10.18 4.10
C ILE A 158 7.09 10.41 3.65
N GLY A 159 6.21 9.49 4.03
CA GLY A 159 4.82 9.48 3.59
C GLY A 159 4.08 8.28 4.15
N LYS A 160 2.78 8.45 4.40
CA LYS A 160 1.92 7.39 4.96
C LYS A 160 1.93 6.13 4.09
N GLU A 161 2.13 6.30 2.79
CA GLU A 161 2.15 5.28 1.74
C GLU A 161 3.25 4.23 1.98
N SER A 162 4.47 4.65 2.29
CA SER A 162 5.63 3.76 2.46
C SER A 162 5.39 2.75 3.59
N ILE A 163 4.90 3.23 4.74
CA ILE A 163 4.57 2.32 5.85
C ILE A 163 3.25 1.59 5.61
N THR A 164 2.27 2.19 4.93
CA THR A 164 1.02 1.48 4.55
C THR A 164 1.33 0.26 3.69
N LEU A 165 2.18 0.42 2.66
CA LEU A 165 2.61 -0.68 1.80
C LEU A 165 3.38 -1.74 2.59
N PHE A 166 4.30 -1.33 3.47
CA PHE A 166 5.01 -2.25 4.36
C PHE A 166 4.07 -3.03 5.27
N ALA A 167 3.15 -2.35 5.96
CA ALA A 167 2.21 -2.97 6.90
C ALA A 167 1.27 -3.95 6.19
N LEU A 168 0.77 -3.60 4.99
CA LEU A 168 -0.03 -4.51 4.16
C LEU A 168 0.78 -5.73 3.72
N ALA A 169 2.01 -5.54 3.24
CA ALA A 169 2.86 -6.66 2.85
C ALA A 169 3.20 -7.56 4.05
N TRP A 170 3.47 -6.98 5.22
CA TRP A 170 3.71 -7.70 6.47
C TRP A 170 2.47 -8.47 6.95
N LEU A 171 1.29 -7.90 6.74
CA LEU A 171 0.03 -8.58 7.01
C LEU A 171 -0.13 -9.82 6.10
N LEU A 172 0.11 -9.67 4.80
CA LEU A 172 0.06 -10.77 3.83
C LEU A 172 1.11 -11.85 4.12
N TRP A 173 2.27 -11.45 4.63
CA TRP A 173 3.29 -12.38 5.14
C TRP A 173 2.75 -13.25 6.27
N GLY A 174 2.14 -12.64 7.29
CA GLY A 174 1.51 -13.36 8.39
C GLY A 174 0.41 -14.31 7.91
N MET A 175 -0.39 -13.90 6.92
CA MET A 175 -1.42 -14.72 6.31
C MET A 175 -0.88 -15.89 5.48
N SER A 176 0.28 -15.73 4.85
CA SER A 176 0.89 -16.77 4.03
C SER A 176 1.46 -17.93 4.88
N TYR A 177 1.84 -17.63 6.11
CA TYR A 177 2.51 -18.57 7.01
C TYR A 177 1.85 -18.61 8.40
N LEU A 178 0.52 -18.73 8.44
CA LEU A 178 -0.30 -18.56 9.66
C LEU A 178 0.17 -19.39 10.86
N HIS A 179 0.52 -20.66 10.64
CA HIS A 179 0.96 -21.54 11.74
C HIS A 179 2.24 -21.06 12.44
N LYS A 180 3.15 -20.39 11.71
CA LYS A 180 4.45 -19.97 12.22
C LYS A 180 4.50 -18.48 12.56
N PHE A 181 3.81 -17.67 11.77
CA PHE A 181 3.90 -16.21 11.80
C PHE A 181 2.54 -15.53 11.93
N GLY A 182 1.47 -16.25 12.26
CA GLY A 182 0.12 -15.68 12.43
C GLY A 182 0.02 -14.60 13.51
N TRP A 183 0.89 -14.66 14.53
CA TRP A 183 0.99 -13.60 15.56
C TRP A 183 1.36 -12.23 14.96
N GLN A 184 2.02 -12.20 13.79
CA GLN A 184 2.42 -10.96 13.12
C GLN A 184 1.24 -10.17 12.54
N LEU A 185 0.05 -10.78 12.43
CA LEU A 185 -1.15 -10.09 11.98
C LEU A 185 -1.52 -8.93 12.92
N ILE A 186 -1.33 -9.12 14.24
CA ILE A 186 -1.66 -8.12 15.26
C ILE A 186 -0.83 -6.85 15.09
N PRO A 187 0.52 -6.89 15.15
CA PRO A 187 1.32 -5.68 14.98
C PRO A 187 1.23 -5.10 13.56
N ALA A 188 1.02 -5.91 12.51
CA ALA A 188 0.81 -5.41 11.16
C ALA A 188 -0.50 -4.61 11.04
N CYS A 189 -1.62 -5.15 11.56
CA CYS A 189 -2.89 -4.42 11.63
C CYS A 189 -2.80 -3.18 12.52
N GLY A 190 -2.12 -3.28 13.67
CA GLY A 190 -1.91 -2.15 14.57
C GLY A 190 -1.15 -1.01 13.89
N LEU A 191 -0.05 -1.34 13.19
CA LEU A 191 0.72 -0.35 12.43
C LEU A 191 -0.13 0.29 11.32
N LEU A 192 -0.90 -0.52 10.58
CA LEU A 192 -1.80 -0.01 9.55
C LEU A 192 -2.88 0.91 10.13
N PHE A 193 -3.45 0.56 11.28
CA PHE A 193 -4.46 1.37 11.97
C PHE A 193 -3.89 2.69 12.49
N LEU A 194 -2.69 2.68 13.09
CA LEU A 194 -2.04 3.90 13.57
C LEU A 194 -1.78 4.90 12.44
N ILE A 195 -1.43 4.42 11.24
CA ILE A 195 -1.12 5.29 10.08
C ILE A 195 -2.36 5.64 9.25
N ARG A 196 -3.28 4.69 9.09
CA ARG A 196 -4.53 4.85 8.33
C ARG A 196 -5.65 4.10 9.06
N PRO A 197 -6.33 4.73 10.03
CA PRO A 197 -7.34 4.07 10.87
C PRO A 197 -8.43 3.36 10.07
N HIS A 198 -8.95 4.01 9.03
CA HIS A 198 -9.96 3.44 8.13
C HIS A 198 -9.46 2.19 7.37
N LEU A 199 -8.19 2.15 6.95
CA LEU A 199 -7.61 0.97 6.28
C LEU A 199 -7.30 -0.15 7.26
N GLY A 200 -6.82 0.18 8.48
CA GLY A 200 -6.62 -0.80 9.54
C GLY A 200 -7.93 -1.47 9.94
N PHE A 201 -9.00 -0.68 10.08
CA PHE A 201 -10.34 -1.18 10.35
C PHE A 201 -10.84 -2.10 9.23
N LEU A 202 -10.69 -1.67 7.96
CA LEU A 202 -11.05 -2.48 6.79
C LEU A 202 -10.26 -3.80 6.74
N ALA A 203 -8.95 -3.75 6.98
CA ALA A 203 -8.10 -4.94 6.99
C ALA A 203 -8.55 -5.94 8.06
N LEU A 204 -8.86 -5.46 9.27
CA LEU A 204 -9.35 -6.31 10.36
C LEU A 204 -10.71 -6.95 10.03
N ALA A 205 -11.64 -6.20 9.44
CA ALA A 205 -12.92 -6.73 8.99
C ALA A 205 -12.75 -7.81 7.92
N LEU A 206 -11.88 -7.60 6.94
CA LEU A 206 -11.60 -8.58 5.89
C LEU A 206 -10.87 -9.83 6.41
N ILE A 207 -10.01 -9.69 7.42
CA ILE A 207 -9.39 -10.83 8.13
C ILE A 207 -10.48 -11.70 8.77
N GLY A 208 -11.40 -11.08 9.51
CA GLY A 208 -12.53 -11.77 10.13
C GLY A 208 -13.39 -12.51 9.08
N LEU A 209 -13.72 -11.83 7.98
CA LEU A 209 -14.51 -12.40 6.89
C LEU A 209 -13.81 -13.62 6.24
N ILE A 210 -12.55 -13.47 5.85
CA ILE A 210 -11.81 -14.51 5.12
C ILE A 210 -11.56 -15.72 6.00
N PHE A 211 -11.16 -15.54 7.26
CA PHE A 211 -10.95 -16.66 8.18
C PHE A 211 -12.27 -17.29 8.62
N GLY A 212 -13.36 -16.54 8.69
CA GLY A 212 -14.70 -17.07 8.93
C GLY A 212 -15.18 -18.02 7.82
N ILE A 213 -14.90 -17.68 6.56
CA ILE A 213 -15.36 -18.45 5.38
C ILE A 213 -14.36 -19.56 4.99
N SER A 214 -13.07 -19.41 5.31
CA SER A 214 -12.00 -20.31 4.84
C SER A 214 -12.26 -21.79 5.18
N PRO A 215 -12.27 -22.72 4.22
CA PRO A 215 -12.51 -24.14 4.51
C PRO A 215 -11.40 -24.81 5.34
N VAL A 216 -10.25 -24.15 5.51
CA VAL A 216 -9.06 -24.69 6.17
C VAL A 216 -9.24 -24.82 7.70
N PHE A 217 -10.05 -23.96 8.31
CA PHE A 217 -10.20 -23.93 9.77
C PHE A 217 -11.41 -24.73 10.25
N ALA A 218 -11.26 -25.43 11.38
CA ALA A 218 -12.37 -26.03 12.09
C ALA A 218 -13.39 -24.97 12.53
N LEU A 219 -14.68 -25.32 12.56
CA LEU A 219 -15.78 -24.39 12.86
C LEU A 219 -15.56 -23.61 14.17
N LYS A 220 -15.06 -24.29 15.22
CA LYS A 220 -14.73 -23.66 16.50
C LYS A 220 -13.71 -22.52 16.34
N ASN A 221 -12.64 -22.74 15.59
CA ASN A 221 -11.59 -21.74 15.39
C ASN A 221 -12.08 -20.58 14.51
N LYS A 222 -12.93 -20.86 13.52
CA LYS A 222 -13.59 -19.83 12.70
C LYS A 222 -14.44 -18.89 13.55
N MET A 223 -15.26 -19.46 14.42
CA MET A 223 -16.13 -18.70 15.32
C MET A 223 -15.29 -17.86 16.28
N ILE A 224 -14.25 -18.43 16.91
CA ILE A 224 -13.37 -17.69 17.81
C ILE A 224 -12.72 -16.51 17.09
N ILE A 225 -12.09 -16.73 15.93
CA ILE A 225 -11.43 -15.66 15.17
C ILE A 225 -12.43 -14.57 14.75
N SER A 226 -13.60 -14.95 14.27
CA SER A 226 -14.63 -14.01 13.82
C SER A 226 -15.21 -13.20 14.99
N ILE A 227 -15.45 -13.84 16.13
CA ILE A 227 -15.92 -13.16 17.35
C ILE A 227 -14.83 -12.21 17.88
N CYS A 228 -13.58 -12.68 17.97
CA CYS A 228 -12.46 -11.82 18.39
C CYS A 228 -12.30 -10.62 17.47
N ALA A 229 -12.35 -10.81 16.14
CA ALA A 229 -12.30 -9.72 15.18
C ALA A 229 -13.49 -8.76 15.37
N GLY A 230 -14.71 -9.28 15.56
CA GLY A 230 -15.91 -8.49 15.82
C GLY A 230 -15.82 -7.65 17.10
N ILE A 231 -15.31 -8.22 18.19
CA ILE A 231 -15.08 -7.50 19.45
C ILE A 231 -14.06 -6.38 19.24
N VAL A 232 -12.94 -6.67 18.57
CA VAL A 232 -11.91 -5.64 18.31
C VAL A 232 -12.49 -4.52 17.42
N LEU A 233 -13.27 -4.84 16.39
CA LEU A 233 -13.94 -3.83 15.56
C LEU A 233 -14.91 -2.98 16.39
N LEU A 234 -15.68 -3.60 17.28
CA LEU A 234 -16.61 -2.87 18.15
C LEU A 234 -15.86 -1.90 19.06
N VAL A 235 -14.75 -2.34 19.67
CA VAL A 235 -13.91 -1.50 20.54
C VAL A 235 -13.20 -0.40 19.75
N MET A 236 -12.79 -0.66 18.51
CA MET A 236 -12.12 0.32 17.65
C MET A 236 -13.09 1.31 16.96
N SER A 237 -14.39 1.00 16.92
CA SER A 237 -15.37 1.83 16.21
C SER A 237 -15.48 3.27 16.73
N PRO A 238 -15.48 3.56 18.05
CA PRO A 238 -15.58 4.94 18.55
C PRO A 238 -14.34 5.77 18.21
N ILE A 239 -13.16 5.13 18.22
CA ILE A 239 -11.89 5.75 17.80
C ILE A 239 -11.96 6.15 16.33
N LEU A 240 -12.53 5.29 15.48
CA LEU A 240 -12.71 5.60 14.05
C LEU A 240 -13.72 6.72 13.84
N VAL A 241 -14.86 6.71 14.54
CA VAL A 241 -15.89 7.76 14.47
C VAL A 241 -15.31 9.12 14.87
N GLN A 242 -14.56 9.16 15.98
CA GLN A 242 -13.87 10.37 16.43
C GLN A 242 -12.81 10.83 15.43
N TYR A 243 -12.00 9.91 14.89
CA TYR A 243 -10.99 10.23 13.89
C TYR A 243 -11.57 10.79 12.58
N LEU A 244 -12.71 10.25 12.14
CA LEU A 244 -13.41 10.72 10.95
C LEU A 244 -14.25 11.98 11.21
N ASN A 245 -14.39 12.40 12.47
CA ASN A 245 -15.23 13.52 12.90
C ASN A 245 -16.69 13.39 12.41
N ILE A 246 -17.25 12.17 12.51
CA ILE A 246 -18.64 11.87 12.18
C ILE A 246 -19.42 11.51 13.46
N SER A 247 -20.75 11.55 13.42
CA SER A 247 -21.59 11.19 14.57
C SER A 247 -21.63 9.69 14.85
N ASP A 248 -21.62 8.89 13.80
CA ASP A 248 -21.87 7.45 13.83
C ASP A 248 -21.45 6.79 12.51
N LEU A 249 -21.35 5.46 12.50
CA LEU A 249 -21.04 4.66 11.30
C LEU A 249 -22.30 4.36 10.45
N SER A 250 -23.22 5.31 10.33
CA SER A 250 -24.38 5.18 9.42
C SER A 250 -24.03 5.55 7.99
N LEU A 251 -24.80 5.01 7.04
CA LEU A 251 -24.66 5.32 5.62
C LEU A 251 -24.83 6.83 5.33
N THR A 252 -25.67 7.52 6.10
CA THR A 252 -25.90 8.97 5.98
C THR A 252 -24.67 9.78 6.41
N SER A 253 -24.07 9.44 7.55
CA SER A 253 -22.87 10.12 8.07
C SER A 253 -21.63 9.83 7.23
N MET A 254 -21.54 8.63 6.65
CA MET A 254 -20.50 8.30 5.67
C MET A 254 -20.71 9.07 4.36
N GLY A 255 -21.95 9.23 3.89
CA GLY A 255 -22.27 10.01 2.70
C GLY A 255 -21.90 11.47 2.84
N SER A 256 -22.23 12.11 3.97
CA SER A 256 -21.88 13.51 4.21
C SER A 256 -20.36 13.74 4.29
N LEU A 257 -19.61 12.79 4.87
CA LEU A 257 -18.15 12.82 4.86
C LEU A 257 -17.58 12.73 3.43
N MET A 258 -18.15 11.86 2.59
CA MET A 258 -17.75 11.74 1.18
C MET A 258 -17.98 13.05 0.43
N ASP A 259 -19.16 13.67 0.59
CA ASP A 259 -19.50 14.94 -0.07
C ASP A 259 -18.59 16.09 0.40
N TYR A 260 -18.29 16.13 1.70
CA TYR A 260 -17.31 17.06 2.25
C TYR A 260 -15.92 16.89 1.63
N GLN A 261 -15.43 15.64 1.51
CA GLN A 261 -14.14 15.36 0.89
C GLN A 261 -14.12 15.72 -0.59
N ILE A 262 -15.18 15.41 -1.34
CA ILE A 262 -15.31 15.78 -2.75
C ILE A 262 -15.18 17.30 -2.91
N THR A 263 -15.91 18.06 -2.08
CA THR A 263 -15.93 19.53 -2.13
C THR A 263 -14.56 20.11 -1.79
N LEU A 264 -13.90 19.60 -0.75
CA LEU A 264 -12.55 20.03 -0.35
C LEU A 264 -11.53 19.78 -1.48
N LEU A 265 -11.61 18.62 -2.13
CA LEU A 265 -10.67 18.21 -3.16
C LEU A 265 -10.96 18.82 -4.53
N GLN A 266 -12.17 19.32 -4.77
CA GLN A 266 -12.51 20.06 -5.98
C GLN A 266 -11.80 21.41 -6.07
N GLN A 267 -11.51 22.02 -4.91
CA GLN A 267 -10.77 23.27 -4.80
C GLN A 267 -9.28 23.12 -5.14
N ALA A 268 -8.77 21.88 -5.16
CA ALA A 268 -7.41 21.57 -5.57
C ALA A 268 -7.33 21.34 -7.09
N GLY A 269 -6.24 21.79 -7.74
CA GLY A 269 -6.05 21.65 -9.19
C GLY A 269 -6.09 20.19 -9.69
N SER A 270 -6.49 19.98 -10.95
CA SER A 270 -6.76 18.65 -11.55
C SER A 270 -7.93 17.89 -10.94
N SER A 271 -9.00 18.60 -10.56
CA SER A 271 -10.23 18.02 -10.04
C SER A 271 -11.17 17.49 -11.13
N VAL A 272 -11.97 16.49 -10.76
CA VAL A 272 -12.98 15.84 -11.60
C VAL A 272 -14.34 16.03 -10.96
N ASN A 273 -15.35 16.37 -11.78
CA ASN A 273 -16.71 16.54 -11.30
C ASN A 273 -17.42 15.20 -11.09
N LEU A 274 -17.26 14.64 -9.89
CA LEU A 274 -17.90 13.38 -9.48
C LEU A 274 -19.42 13.47 -9.30
N ALA A 275 -20.00 14.67 -9.19
CA ALA A 275 -21.45 14.84 -9.02
C ALA A 275 -22.23 14.38 -10.26
N SER A 276 -21.62 14.51 -11.44
CA SER A 276 -22.21 14.09 -12.72
C SER A 276 -22.04 12.60 -13.03
N TYR A 277 -21.27 11.85 -12.24
CA TYR A 277 -20.84 10.49 -12.57
C TYR A 277 -21.68 9.43 -11.87
N ASN A 278 -22.04 8.38 -12.60
CA ASN A 278 -22.57 7.15 -12.02
C ASN A 278 -21.48 6.32 -11.33
N GLN A 279 -21.87 5.30 -10.56
CA GLN A 279 -20.94 4.49 -9.78
C GLN A 279 -19.85 3.81 -10.63
N VAL A 280 -20.21 3.34 -11.82
CA VAL A 280 -19.26 2.68 -12.73
C VAL A 280 -18.22 3.70 -13.24
N GLN A 281 -18.67 4.88 -13.66
CA GLN A 281 -17.79 5.97 -14.10
C GLN A 281 -16.85 6.43 -12.99
N ARG A 282 -17.30 6.48 -11.73
CA ARG A 282 -16.44 6.79 -10.57
C ARG A 282 -15.32 5.77 -10.39
N VAL A 283 -15.66 4.48 -10.42
CA VAL A 283 -14.67 3.39 -10.30
C VAL A 283 -13.69 3.41 -11.47
N LEU A 284 -14.16 3.55 -12.70
CA LEU A 284 -13.29 3.64 -13.88
C LEU A 284 -12.39 4.87 -13.84
N THR A 285 -12.90 6.00 -13.36
CA THR A 285 -12.12 7.23 -13.18
C THR A 285 -10.99 7.00 -12.17
N PHE A 286 -11.31 6.44 -11.00
CA PHE A 286 -10.29 6.14 -9.99
C PHE A 286 -9.23 5.17 -10.50
N LEU A 287 -9.63 4.10 -11.19
CA LEU A 287 -8.72 3.05 -11.65
C LEU A 287 -7.84 3.48 -12.83
N PHE A 288 -8.40 4.17 -13.81
CA PHE A 288 -7.76 4.34 -15.12
C PHE A 288 -7.29 5.76 -15.43
N ARG A 289 -7.73 6.78 -14.70
CA ARG A 289 -7.27 8.16 -14.95
C ARG A 289 -6.05 8.52 -14.08
N PRO A 290 -5.17 9.43 -14.54
CA PRO A 290 -5.20 10.14 -15.82
C PRO A 290 -4.86 9.23 -17.02
N LEU A 291 -5.55 9.45 -18.15
CA LEU A 291 -5.14 8.93 -19.45
C LEU A 291 -4.30 10.00 -20.18
N PHE A 292 -3.74 9.70 -21.36
CA PHE A 292 -2.91 10.66 -22.11
C PHE A 292 -3.60 12.00 -22.38
N PHE A 293 -4.92 12.00 -22.53
CA PHE A 293 -5.71 13.22 -22.75
C PHE A 293 -5.79 14.12 -21.50
N ASP A 294 -5.54 13.56 -20.32
CA ASP A 294 -5.55 14.27 -19.03
C ASP A 294 -4.13 14.67 -18.58
N ALA A 295 -3.10 14.40 -19.40
CA ALA A 295 -1.71 14.58 -19.02
C ALA A 295 -1.19 15.99 -19.33
N TYR A 296 -1.02 16.80 -18.28
CA TYR A 296 -0.52 18.18 -18.40
C TYR A 296 0.97 18.32 -18.03
N HIS A 297 1.51 17.36 -17.26
CA HIS A 297 2.90 17.36 -16.82
C HIS A 297 3.58 16.03 -17.13
N TRP A 298 4.91 16.02 -17.17
CA TRP A 298 5.69 14.81 -17.45
C TRP A 298 5.36 13.67 -16.46
N GLU A 299 5.05 13.99 -15.20
CA GLU A 299 4.61 13.02 -14.20
C GLU A 299 3.28 12.36 -14.61
N SER A 300 2.34 13.14 -15.14
CA SER A 300 1.03 12.67 -15.61
C SER A 300 1.15 11.77 -16.85
N TYR A 301 2.13 12.01 -17.72
CA TYR A 301 2.41 11.14 -18.87
C TYR A 301 2.92 9.76 -18.44
N VAL A 302 3.87 9.71 -17.49
CA VAL A 302 4.35 8.45 -16.93
C VAL A 302 3.21 7.69 -16.24
N ALA A 303 2.39 8.39 -15.46
CA ALA A 303 1.19 7.81 -14.84
C ALA A 303 0.19 7.27 -15.87
N SER A 304 0.02 7.93 -17.01
CA SER A 304 -0.91 7.51 -18.08
C SER A 304 -0.46 6.21 -18.74
N ILE A 305 0.84 6.03 -18.99
CA ILE A 305 1.40 4.78 -19.51
C ILE A 305 1.12 3.63 -18.53
N GLU A 306 1.32 3.88 -17.24
CA GLU A 306 1.05 2.88 -16.21
C GLU A 306 -0.44 2.54 -16.13
N ASN A 307 -1.32 3.53 -16.23
CA ASN A 307 -2.76 3.33 -16.21
C ASN A 307 -3.27 2.50 -17.40
N LEU A 308 -2.60 2.53 -18.56
CA LEU A 308 -2.94 1.62 -19.66
C LEU A 308 -2.74 0.15 -19.28
N ILE A 309 -1.73 -0.16 -18.46
CA ILE A 309 -1.51 -1.52 -17.95
C ILE A 309 -2.71 -1.94 -17.11
N TYR A 310 -3.27 -1.02 -16.31
CA TYR A 310 -4.45 -1.29 -15.50
C TYR A 310 -5.71 -1.48 -16.35
N VAL A 311 -5.88 -0.68 -17.40
CA VAL A 311 -6.96 -0.85 -18.38
C VAL A 311 -6.88 -2.22 -19.03
N ALA A 312 -5.69 -2.70 -19.40
CA ALA A 312 -5.48 -4.03 -19.96
C ALA A 312 -5.69 -5.16 -18.92
N ALA A 313 -5.40 -4.91 -17.64
CA ALA A 313 -5.52 -5.91 -16.58
C ALA A 313 -6.98 -6.32 -16.30
N VAL A 314 -7.94 -5.40 -16.41
CA VAL A 314 -9.37 -5.71 -16.16
C VAL A 314 -9.96 -6.74 -17.13
N PRO A 315 -9.86 -6.60 -18.47
CA PRO A 315 -10.32 -7.65 -19.38
C PRO A 315 -9.52 -8.95 -19.23
N MET A 316 -8.24 -8.88 -18.82
CA MET A 316 -7.46 -10.09 -18.52
C MET A 316 -8.01 -10.89 -17.32
N LEU A 317 -8.58 -10.22 -16.31
CA LEU A 317 -9.29 -10.91 -15.21
C LEU A 317 -10.46 -11.74 -15.75
N ALA A 318 -11.22 -11.20 -16.70
CA ALA A 318 -12.34 -11.91 -17.30
C ALA A 318 -11.88 -13.03 -18.25
N PHE A 319 -10.81 -12.79 -19.02
CA PHE A 319 -10.31 -13.74 -20.00
C PHE A 319 -9.61 -14.96 -19.38
N TYR A 320 -8.82 -14.75 -18.32
CA TYR A 320 -8.10 -15.84 -17.64
C TYR A 320 -8.80 -16.34 -16.37
N GLY A 321 -9.88 -15.68 -15.96
CA GLY A 321 -10.62 -16.02 -14.76
C GLY A 321 -11.51 -17.24 -14.97
N ASP A 322 -11.04 -18.41 -14.53
CA ASP A 322 -11.88 -19.59 -14.33
C ASP A 322 -12.21 -19.80 -12.84
N ARG A 323 -13.41 -20.34 -12.57
CA ARG A 323 -13.91 -20.68 -11.22
C ARG A 323 -12.93 -21.59 -10.49
N ALA A 324 -12.28 -22.54 -11.17
CA ALA A 324 -11.32 -23.44 -10.55
C ALA A 324 -10.05 -22.70 -10.10
N GLY A 325 -9.54 -21.78 -10.93
CA GLY A 325 -8.38 -20.95 -10.61
C GLY A 325 -8.64 -20.03 -9.43
N VAL A 326 -9.77 -19.32 -9.42
CA VAL A 326 -10.14 -18.42 -8.31
C VAL A 326 -10.30 -19.18 -6.99
N ARG A 327 -10.85 -20.40 -7.03
CA ARG A 327 -11.04 -21.22 -5.81
C ARG A 327 -9.72 -21.73 -5.22
N LYS A 328 -8.68 -21.95 -6.04
CA LYS A 328 -7.36 -22.39 -5.60
C LYS A 328 -6.43 -21.24 -5.22
N MET A 329 -6.90 -20.00 -5.30
CA MET A 329 -6.08 -18.82 -5.05
C MET A 329 -5.57 -18.79 -3.60
N PRO A 330 -4.26 -18.49 -3.37
CA PRO A 330 -3.73 -18.37 -2.03
C PRO A 330 -4.51 -17.35 -1.18
N VAL A 331 -4.73 -17.67 0.10
CA VAL A 331 -5.54 -16.85 1.03
C VAL A 331 -5.07 -15.40 1.08
N TYR A 332 -3.75 -15.17 1.10
CA TYR A 332 -3.18 -13.82 1.12
C TYR A 332 -3.54 -13.02 -0.16
N LEU A 333 -3.57 -13.69 -1.33
CA LEU A 333 -3.88 -13.04 -2.59
C LEU A 333 -5.39 -12.72 -2.69
N SER A 334 -6.24 -13.62 -2.18
CA SER A 334 -7.67 -13.36 -1.99
C SER A 334 -7.93 -12.17 -1.06
N PHE A 335 -7.19 -12.08 0.05
CA PHE A 335 -7.26 -10.91 0.92
C PHE A 335 -6.84 -9.63 0.19
N GLY A 336 -5.68 -9.64 -0.48
CA GLY A 336 -5.19 -8.49 -1.23
C GLY A 336 -6.20 -8.00 -2.29
N PHE A 337 -6.84 -8.93 -2.99
CA PHE A 337 -7.85 -8.60 -4.00
C PHE A 337 -9.14 -8.02 -3.39
N LEU A 338 -9.66 -8.61 -2.31
CA LEU A 338 -10.83 -8.07 -1.60
C LEU A 338 -10.52 -6.70 -1.00
N PHE A 339 -9.31 -6.52 -0.46
CA PHE A 339 -8.85 -5.23 0.04
C PHE A 339 -8.77 -4.18 -1.08
N PHE A 340 -8.25 -4.57 -2.26
CA PHE A 340 -8.26 -3.71 -3.44
C PHE A 340 -9.69 -3.31 -3.88
N ILE A 341 -10.63 -4.26 -3.94
CA ILE A 341 -12.03 -3.96 -4.30
C ILE A 341 -12.66 -3.01 -3.29
N ALA A 342 -12.54 -3.31 -2.00
CA ALA A 342 -13.14 -2.50 -0.95
C ALA A 342 -12.56 -1.08 -0.90
N THR A 343 -11.23 -0.94 -0.99
CA THR A 343 -10.58 0.38 -1.05
C THR A 343 -10.93 1.15 -2.31
N THR A 344 -11.06 0.47 -3.46
CA THR A 344 -11.50 1.09 -4.72
C THR A 344 -12.92 1.66 -4.58
N LEU A 345 -13.85 0.91 -4.00
CA LEU A 345 -15.22 1.38 -3.80
C LEU A 345 -15.29 2.58 -2.85
N ILE A 346 -14.50 2.57 -1.77
CA ILE A 346 -14.43 3.69 -0.84
C ILE A 346 -13.83 4.93 -1.54
N PHE A 347 -12.63 4.80 -2.12
CA PHE A 347 -11.91 5.94 -2.66
C PHE A 347 -12.51 6.52 -3.93
N ALA A 348 -13.14 5.70 -4.79
CA ALA A 348 -13.86 6.18 -5.96
C ALA A 348 -15.03 7.12 -5.61
N ASN A 349 -15.57 7.01 -4.38
CA ASN A 349 -16.67 7.85 -3.91
C ASN A 349 -16.23 9.04 -3.05
N SER A 350 -14.95 9.14 -2.72
CA SER A 350 -14.45 10.18 -1.82
C SER A 350 -13.43 11.12 -2.46
N LEU A 351 -12.70 10.66 -3.47
CA LEU A 351 -11.59 11.42 -4.05
C LEU A 351 -12.02 12.07 -5.36
N SER A 352 -11.98 13.40 -5.46
CA SER A 352 -12.24 14.13 -6.71
C SER A 352 -10.97 14.62 -7.43
N ASN A 353 -9.79 14.44 -6.85
CA ASN A 353 -8.52 14.94 -7.39
C ASN A 353 -7.65 13.83 -8.01
N LEU A 354 -7.24 13.98 -9.28
CA LEU A 354 -6.48 12.95 -10.01
C LEU A 354 -5.11 12.62 -9.39
N GLY A 355 -4.39 13.62 -8.87
CA GLY A 355 -3.08 13.40 -8.24
C GLY A 355 -3.21 12.57 -6.96
N ILE A 356 -4.23 12.86 -6.14
CA ILE A 356 -4.51 12.12 -4.91
C ILE A 356 -5.02 10.72 -5.23
N MET A 357 -5.84 10.54 -6.28
CA MET A 357 -6.26 9.22 -6.74
C MET A 357 -5.04 8.35 -7.09
N MET A 358 -4.06 8.89 -7.83
CA MET A 358 -2.84 8.16 -8.19
C MET A 358 -2.03 7.73 -6.96
N ARG A 359 -1.87 8.64 -5.98
CA ARG A 359 -1.21 8.34 -4.69
C ARG A 359 -1.93 7.22 -3.93
N MET A 360 -3.24 7.35 -3.75
CA MET A 360 -4.05 6.43 -2.94
C MET A 360 -4.25 5.06 -3.60
N LYS A 361 -4.17 4.99 -4.94
CA LYS A 361 -4.25 3.75 -5.71
C LYS A 361 -2.95 2.94 -5.71
N SER A 362 -1.80 3.61 -5.61
CA SER A 362 -0.46 3.01 -5.82
C SER A 362 -0.18 1.76 -4.98
N PHE A 363 -0.59 1.72 -3.72
CA PHE A 363 -0.31 0.61 -2.80
C PHE A 363 -1.36 -0.52 -2.87
N THR A 364 -2.51 -0.32 -3.52
CA THR A 364 -3.58 -1.33 -3.65
C THR A 364 -3.66 -1.97 -5.02
N ILE A 365 -3.35 -1.21 -6.09
CA ILE A 365 -3.49 -1.69 -7.48
C ILE A 365 -2.61 -2.90 -7.78
N ILE A 366 -1.47 -3.01 -7.09
CA ILE A 366 -0.57 -4.16 -7.21
C ILE A 366 -1.29 -5.48 -6.94
N PHE A 367 -2.28 -5.52 -6.03
CA PHE A 367 -3.02 -6.74 -5.74
C PHE A 367 -3.90 -7.21 -6.91
N MET A 368 -4.53 -6.27 -7.62
CA MET A 368 -5.28 -6.59 -8.84
C MET A 368 -4.35 -7.22 -9.89
N ILE A 369 -3.18 -6.62 -10.08
CA ILE A 369 -2.19 -7.09 -11.06
C ILE A 369 -1.65 -8.47 -10.67
N LEU A 370 -1.39 -8.71 -9.39
CA LEU A 370 -0.94 -10.02 -8.91
C LEU A 370 -1.98 -11.12 -9.12
N VAL A 371 -3.29 -10.82 -8.99
CA VAL A 371 -4.35 -11.77 -9.34
C VAL A 371 -4.33 -12.08 -10.83
N VAL A 372 -4.19 -11.06 -11.68
CA VAL A 372 -4.07 -11.25 -13.14
C VAL A 372 -2.88 -12.15 -13.49
N VAL A 373 -1.72 -11.91 -12.87
CA VAL A 373 -0.53 -12.75 -13.07
C VAL A 373 -0.78 -14.18 -12.57
N TYR A 374 -1.38 -14.36 -11.40
CA TYR A 374 -1.74 -15.67 -10.86
C TYR A 374 -2.62 -16.45 -11.85
N LEU A 375 -3.67 -15.82 -12.36
CA LEU A 375 -4.56 -16.45 -13.35
C LEU A 375 -3.81 -16.80 -14.64
N MET A 376 -2.89 -15.96 -15.12
CA MET A 376 -2.06 -16.27 -16.30
C MET A 376 -1.08 -17.42 -16.08
N VAL A 377 -0.65 -17.68 -14.85
CA VAL A 377 0.20 -18.85 -14.55
C VAL A 377 -0.62 -20.14 -14.67
N PHE A 378 -1.86 -20.14 -14.19
CA PHE A 378 -2.68 -21.36 -14.10
C PHE A 378 -3.70 -21.54 -15.23
N SER A 379 -3.92 -20.55 -16.10
CA SER A 379 -4.93 -20.61 -17.18
C SER A 379 -4.55 -21.46 -18.40
N LYS A 380 -3.48 -22.26 -18.32
CA LYS A 380 -2.98 -23.07 -19.45
C LYS A 380 -2.66 -24.53 -19.12
N GLU A 381 -3.30 -25.08 -18.08
CA GLU A 381 -3.30 -26.53 -17.82
C GLU A 381 -4.58 -27.24 -18.32
N SER A 382 -5.45 -26.55 -19.05
CA SER A 382 -6.64 -27.14 -19.69
C SER A 382 -6.47 -27.24 -21.21
#